data_AF-A0AAU6ZVK2-F1
#
_entry.id   AF-A0AAU6ZVK2-F1
#
_cell.length_a   1.000
_cell.length_b   1.000
_cell.length_c   1.000
_cell.angle_alpha   90.00
_cell.angle_beta   90.00
_cell.angle_gamma   90.00
#
_symmetry.space_group_name_H-M   'P 1'
#
loop_
_entity.id
_entity.type
_entity.pdbx_description
1 polymer ?
#
loop_
_entity_poly.entity_id
_entity_poly.type
_entity_poly.pdbx_seq_one_letter_code
_entity_poly.pdbx_strand_id
1 'polypeptide(L)'
;MHGKWRQWLPGPKHGIARGVVVWGSAGAADPTATFELMGQCRHLRAWAVDRGIDLDDAPDSLPALDRLVATWSGDPAVSSILDLEAGGYLGTVIVRHVPGSAWRSWPNGHPVVHVSSGRDIDVIAQAASHPGSLAAIYTNASI
;
A
#
# COMPACT_ATOMS: atom_id res chain seq x y z
N MET A 1 -26.82 -24.22 37.83
CA MET A 1 -27.40 -24.10 36.47
C MET A 1 -27.60 -22.62 36.15
N HIS A 2 -27.28 -22.20 34.92
CA HIS A 2 -27.27 -20.83 34.34
C HIS A 2 -26.06 -19.97 34.76
N GLY A 3 -25.12 -19.52 33.93
CA GLY A 3 -25.00 -19.49 32.47
C GLY A 3 -25.33 -18.10 31.88
N LYS A 4 -24.32 -17.24 31.69
CA LYS A 4 -24.16 -16.29 30.55
C LYS A 4 -23.03 -15.28 30.84
N TRP A 5 -21.84 -15.56 30.33
CA TRP A 5 -20.86 -14.52 30.00
C TRP A 5 -20.67 -14.59 28.49
N ARG A 6 -21.38 -13.74 27.76
CA ARG A 6 -21.32 -13.63 26.30
C ARG A 6 -20.62 -12.32 25.94
N GLN A 7 -19.77 -12.43 24.91
CA GLN A 7 -19.20 -11.39 24.05
C GLN A 7 -18.06 -10.54 24.62
N TRP A 8 -16.86 -11.09 24.51
CA TRP A 8 -15.73 -10.31 23.98
C TRP A 8 -15.65 -10.56 22.48
N LEU A 9 -16.30 -9.71 21.68
CA LEU A 9 -15.96 -9.57 20.27
C LEU A 9 -14.80 -8.55 20.21
N PRO A 10 -13.61 -8.90 19.69
CA PRO A 10 -12.61 -7.87 19.44
C PRO A 10 -13.20 -6.96 18.36
N GLY A 11 -13.44 -5.69 18.71
CA GLY A 11 -13.85 -4.66 17.74
C GLY A 11 -12.83 -4.55 16.60
N PRO A 12 -13.24 -4.01 15.43
CA PRO A 12 -12.40 -3.95 14.26
C PRO A 12 -11.08 -3.23 14.56
N LYS A 13 -9.97 -3.97 14.44
CA LYS A 13 -8.59 -3.50 14.65
C LYS A 13 -8.07 -2.68 13.46
N HIS A 14 -8.92 -1.85 12.85
CA HIS A 14 -8.57 -1.07 11.67
C HIS A 14 -8.64 0.41 12.06
N GLY A 15 -7.46 1.02 12.19
CA GLY A 15 -7.31 2.43 12.52
C GLY A 15 -8.01 3.32 11.49
N ILE A 16 -8.45 4.49 11.93
CA ILE A 16 -9.10 5.50 11.08
C ILE A 16 -8.09 5.98 10.03
N ALA A 17 -8.51 5.94 8.76
CA ALA A 17 -7.78 6.46 7.61
C ALA A 17 -7.25 7.87 7.88
N ARG A 18 -5.93 8.05 7.90
CA ARG A 18 -5.30 9.37 7.83
C ARG A 18 -4.96 9.65 6.36
N GLY A 19 -5.68 10.60 5.76
CA GLY A 19 -5.55 11.00 4.36
C GLY A 19 -6.74 10.56 3.52
N VAL A 20 -7.78 11.41 3.45
CA VAL A 20 -8.99 11.12 2.66
C VAL A 20 -8.68 11.23 1.17
N VAL A 21 -8.37 10.08 0.57
CA VAL A 21 -9.04 9.67 -0.66
C VAL A 21 -10.05 8.61 -0.24
N VAL A 22 -11.34 8.98 -0.19
CA VAL A 22 -12.42 7.99 -0.04
C VAL A 22 -12.47 7.23 -1.36
N TRP A 23 -11.82 6.07 -1.42
CA TRP A 23 -12.04 5.14 -2.51
C TRP A 23 -13.31 4.36 -2.22
N GLY A 24 -14.35 4.63 -3.01
CA GLY A 24 -15.66 3.98 -2.87
C GLY A 24 -16.69 4.82 -2.11
N SER A 25 -17.26 5.83 -2.79
CA SER A 25 -18.62 6.25 -2.50
C SER A 25 -19.59 5.33 -3.24
N ALA A 26 -20.76 5.01 -2.66
CA ALA A 26 -21.77 4.13 -3.25
C ALA A 26 -22.08 4.53 -4.70
N GLY A 27 -21.71 3.65 -5.65
CA GLY A 27 -21.53 3.95 -7.08
C GLY A 27 -20.10 3.70 -7.60
N ALA A 28 -19.21 3.22 -6.72
CA ALA A 28 -17.78 3.03 -6.89
C ALA A 28 -17.37 2.36 -8.20
N ALA A 29 -16.35 2.93 -8.85
CA ALA A 29 -15.60 2.28 -9.91
C ALA A 29 -15.21 0.85 -9.49
N ASP A 30 -15.21 -0.06 -10.47
CA ASP A 30 -14.79 -1.43 -10.27
C ASP A 30 -13.43 -1.47 -9.52
N PRO A 31 -13.29 -2.26 -8.44
CA PRO A 31 -12.06 -2.35 -7.68
C PRO A 31 -10.85 -2.70 -8.55
N THR A 32 -11.03 -3.46 -9.64
CA THR A 32 -9.94 -3.76 -10.58
C THR A 32 -9.47 -2.50 -11.29
N ALA A 33 -10.39 -1.68 -11.81
CA ALA A 33 -10.07 -0.40 -12.43
C ALA A 33 -9.35 0.56 -11.45
N THR A 34 -9.69 0.46 -10.16
CA THR A 34 -9.01 1.20 -9.09
C THR A 34 -7.56 0.74 -8.92
N PHE A 35 -7.33 -0.57 -8.87
CA PHE A 35 -5.99 -1.12 -8.67
C PHE A 35 -5.09 -0.90 -9.89
N GLU A 36 -5.66 -0.89 -11.10
CA GLU A 36 -4.94 -0.49 -12.30
C GLU A 36 -4.47 0.98 -12.22
N LEU A 37 -5.33 1.88 -11.74
CA LEU A 37 -4.95 3.29 -11.52
C LEU A 37 -3.87 3.43 -10.44
N MET A 38 -3.93 2.62 -9.38
CA MET A 38 -2.90 2.61 -8.33
C MET A 38 -1.51 2.21 -8.86
N GLY A 39 -1.42 1.36 -9.89
CA GLY A 39 -0.15 0.95 -10.49
C GLY A 39 0.48 1.99 -11.44
N GLN A 40 -0.24 3.06 -11.78
CA GLN A 40 0.27 4.08 -12.70
C GLN A 40 1.37 4.94 -12.07
N CYS A 41 1.27 5.24 -10.77
CA CYS A 41 2.28 5.93 -9.97
C CYS A 41 2.97 7.10 -10.70
N ARG A 42 2.18 7.96 -11.36
CA ARG A 42 2.70 8.91 -12.35
C ARG A 42 3.65 9.95 -11.76
N HIS A 43 3.38 10.45 -10.55
CA HIS A 43 4.21 11.47 -9.91
C HIS A 43 5.50 10.83 -9.39
N LEU A 44 5.42 9.64 -8.81
CA LEU A 44 6.54 8.85 -8.34
C LEU A 44 7.50 8.50 -9.48
N ARG A 45 6.97 8.01 -10.61
CA ARG A 45 7.76 7.68 -11.79
C ARG A 45 8.43 8.92 -12.37
N ALA A 46 7.71 10.03 -12.51
CA ALA A 46 8.28 11.29 -12.98
C ALA A 46 9.40 11.78 -12.04
N TRP A 47 9.17 11.70 -10.73
CA TRP A 47 10.12 12.12 -9.70
C TRP A 47 11.37 11.23 -9.64
N ALA A 48 11.22 9.92 -9.87
CA ALA A 48 12.32 8.96 -9.95
C ALA A 48 13.16 9.16 -11.22
N VAL A 49 12.51 9.38 -12.37
CA VAL A 49 13.18 9.66 -13.66
C VAL A 49 14.01 10.95 -13.59
N ASP A 50 13.50 12.00 -12.94
CA ASP A 50 14.23 13.25 -12.67
C ASP A 50 15.53 13.02 -11.86
N ARG A 51 15.62 11.88 -11.15
CA ARG A 51 16.78 11.45 -10.36
C ARG A 51 17.56 10.30 -10.99
N GLY A 52 17.29 9.97 -12.25
CA GLY A 52 17.99 8.94 -13.01
C GLY A 52 17.65 7.51 -12.59
N ILE A 53 16.49 7.29 -11.97
CA ILE A 53 16.01 5.96 -11.57
C ILE A 53 14.81 5.60 -12.44
N ASP A 54 14.91 4.47 -13.13
CA ASP A 54 13.78 3.85 -13.83
C ASP A 54 13.12 2.83 -12.89
N LEU A 55 11.79 2.91 -12.80
CA LEU A 55 10.98 2.01 -11.96
C LEU A 55 10.25 1.04 -12.88
N ASP A 56 10.70 -0.21 -12.94
CA ASP A 56 10.28 -1.23 -13.92
C ASP A 56 9.25 -2.25 -13.38
N ASP A 57 8.63 -1.92 -12.24
CA ASP A 57 7.77 -2.80 -11.45
C ASP A 57 8.44 -4.13 -11.07
N ALA A 58 9.77 -4.20 -11.03
CA ALA A 58 10.51 -5.34 -10.50
C ALA A 58 10.88 -5.13 -9.02
N PRO A 59 11.05 -6.20 -8.23
CA PRO A 59 11.51 -6.10 -6.85
C PRO A 59 12.86 -5.37 -6.71
N ASP A 60 13.72 -5.47 -7.73
CA ASP A 60 15.05 -4.84 -7.78
C ASP A 60 15.01 -3.31 -7.81
N SER A 61 13.88 -2.72 -8.18
CA SER A 61 13.65 -1.27 -8.13
C SER A 61 13.36 -0.75 -6.72
N LEU A 62 12.93 -1.62 -5.79
CA LEU A 62 12.54 -1.20 -4.43
C LEU A 62 13.69 -0.63 -3.60
N PRO A 63 14.93 -1.18 -3.60
CA PRO A 63 16.04 -0.58 -2.89
C PRO A 63 16.45 0.81 -3.40
N ALA A 64 16.28 1.07 -4.70
CA ALA A 64 16.53 2.40 -5.26
C ALA A 64 15.45 3.39 -4.77
N LEU A 65 14.19 2.95 -4.80
CA LEU A 65 13.07 3.71 -4.29
C LEU A 65 13.16 3.98 -2.79
N ASP A 66 13.69 3.05 -2.00
CA ASP A 66 13.89 3.24 -0.55
C ASP A 66 14.83 4.42 -0.24
N ARG A 67 15.95 4.51 -0.97
CA ARG A 67 16.89 5.63 -0.82
C ARG A 67 16.24 6.95 -1.19
N LEU A 68 15.40 6.93 -2.20
CA LEU A 68 14.64 8.09 -2.67
C LEU A 68 13.64 8.57 -1.62
N VAL A 69 12.80 7.67 -1.09
CA VAL A 69 11.78 7.94 -0.08
C VAL A 69 12.39 8.57 1.18
N ALA A 70 13.56 8.09 1.60
CA ALA A 70 14.26 8.60 2.77
C ALA A 70 14.69 10.07 2.65
N THR A 71 14.72 10.65 1.43
CA THR A 71 15.29 11.97 1.17
C THR A 71 14.26 13.05 0.79
N TRP A 72 13.05 12.69 0.38
CA TRP A 72 12.07 13.67 -0.14
C TRP A 72 11.28 14.44 0.92
N SER A 73 11.60 14.25 2.21
CA SER A 73 10.84 14.76 3.35
C SER A 73 10.91 16.29 3.60
N GLY A 74 11.24 17.08 2.56
CA GLY A 74 11.38 18.54 2.65
C GLY A 74 10.06 19.32 2.49
N ASP A 75 9.06 18.76 1.82
CA ASP A 75 7.75 19.38 1.61
C ASP A 75 6.62 18.39 1.98
N PRO A 76 5.83 18.67 3.04
CA PRO A 76 4.81 17.74 3.55
C PRO A 76 3.61 17.53 2.62
N ALA A 77 3.32 18.48 1.71
CA ALA A 77 2.25 18.31 0.72
C ALA A 77 2.70 17.40 -0.42
N VAL A 78 3.96 17.53 -0.84
CA VAL A 78 4.58 16.67 -1.85
C VAL A 78 4.82 15.27 -1.29
N SER A 79 5.23 15.16 -0.01
CA SER A 79 5.45 13.85 0.62
C SER A 79 4.18 13.01 0.65
N SER A 80 3.02 13.61 0.95
CA SER A 80 1.76 12.85 1.09
C SER A 80 1.31 12.16 -0.21
N ILE A 81 1.50 12.78 -1.37
CA ILE A 81 1.20 12.17 -2.68
C ILE A 81 2.24 11.10 -3.02
N LEU A 82 3.53 11.37 -2.76
CA LEU A 82 4.59 10.40 -3.02
C LEU A 82 4.49 9.17 -2.11
N ASP A 83 4.06 9.34 -0.86
CA ASP A 83 3.84 8.24 0.08
C ASP A 83 2.70 7.33 -0.39
N LEU A 84 1.62 7.93 -0.90
CA LEU A 84 0.50 7.19 -1.52
C LEU A 84 0.98 6.39 -2.74
N GLU A 85 1.70 7.03 -3.66
CA GLU A 85 2.17 6.37 -4.87
C GLU A 85 3.29 5.36 -4.60
N ALA A 86 4.12 5.55 -3.57
CA ALA A 86 5.12 4.58 -3.12
C ALA A 86 4.45 3.31 -2.56
N GLY A 87 3.39 3.47 -1.78
CA GLY A 87 2.55 2.35 -1.33
C GLY A 87 1.87 1.62 -2.49
N GLY A 88 1.32 2.36 -3.46
CA GLY A 88 0.72 1.79 -4.68
C GLY A 88 1.74 1.01 -5.54
N TYR A 89 2.94 1.54 -5.69
CA TYR A 89 4.04 0.89 -6.40
C TYR A 89 4.44 -0.42 -5.69
N LEU A 90 4.68 -0.37 -4.37
CA LEU A 90 4.99 -1.55 -3.57
C LEU A 90 3.90 -2.63 -3.72
N GLY A 91 2.62 -2.25 -3.64
CA GLY A 91 1.54 -3.21 -3.80
C GLY A 91 1.48 -3.83 -5.20
N THR A 92 1.79 -3.05 -6.24
CA THR A 92 1.91 -3.55 -7.62
C THR A 92 3.04 -4.58 -7.74
N VAL A 93 4.21 -4.28 -7.17
CA VAL A 93 5.35 -5.23 -7.15
C VAL A 93 4.99 -6.51 -6.40
N ILE A 94 4.33 -6.42 -5.24
CA ILE A 94 3.90 -7.63 -4.50
C ILE A 94 2.92 -8.46 -5.33
N VAL A 95 1.85 -7.86 -5.85
CA VAL A 95 0.83 -8.60 -6.62
C VAL A 95 1.41 -9.25 -7.88
N ARG A 96 2.39 -8.60 -8.52
CA ARG A 96 3.01 -9.09 -9.76
C ARG A 96 4.02 -10.21 -9.52
N HIS A 97 4.73 -10.20 -8.38
CA HIS A 97 5.88 -11.09 -8.15
C HIS A 97 5.72 -12.09 -7.00
N VAL A 98 4.71 -11.92 -6.14
CA VAL A 98 4.43 -12.86 -5.04
C VAL A 98 3.20 -13.70 -5.38
N PRO A 99 3.36 -15.01 -5.69
CA PRO A 99 2.25 -15.87 -6.07
C PRO A 99 1.13 -15.91 -5.04
N GLY A 100 -0.11 -15.84 -5.52
CA GLY A 100 -1.30 -15.84 -4.68
C GLY A 100 -1.59 -14.50 -4.00
N SER A 101 -0.79 -13.46 -4.29
CA SER A 101 -1.10 -12.10 -3.84
C SER A 101 -2.12 -11.43 -4.73
N ALA A 102 -3.02 -10.66 -4.13
CA ALA A 102 -4.04 -9.91 -4.84
C ALA A 102 -4.41 -8.64 -4.09
N TRP A 103 -4.77 -7.60 -4.84
CA TRP A 103 -5.40 -6.42 -4.26
C TRP A 103 -6.80 -6.76 -3.71
N ARG A 104 -7.15 -6.13 -2.59
CA ARG A 104 -8.49 -6.15 -2.01
C ARG A 104 -8.84 -4.78 -1.45
N SER A 105 -10.13 -4.55 -1.30
CA SER A 105 -10.65 -3.43 -0.53
C SER A 105 -11.22 -3.94 0.78
N TRP A 106 -10.80 -3.36 1.90
CA TRP A 106 -11.50 -3.54 3.18
C TRP A 106 -12.91 -2.94 3.13
N PRO A 107 -13.81 -3.29 4.07
CA PRO A 107 -15.18 -2.76 4.09
C PRO A 107 -15.28 -1.23 4.19
N ASN A 108 -14.22 -0.56 4.64
CA ASN A 108 -14.10 0.90 4.70
C ASN A 108 -13.53 1.53 3.42
N GLY A 109 -13.28 0.74 2.37
CA GLY A 109 -12.73 1.20 1.09
C GLY A 109 -11.19 1.26 1.04
N HIS A 110 -10.48 0.92 2.13
CA HIS A 110 -9.02 0.94 2.11
C HIS A 110 -8.45 -0.14 1.19
N PRO A 111 -7.54 0.21 0.26
CA PRO A 111 -6.84 -0.76 -0.56
C PRO A 111 -5.76 -1.47 0.26
N VAL A 112 -5.76 -2.80 0.20
CA VAL A 112 -4.78 -3.66 0.86
C VAL A 112 -4.31 -4.74 -0.10
N VAL A 113 -3.10 -5.24 0.12
CA VAL A 113 -2.61 -6.42 -0.59
C VAL A 113 -2.82 -7.64 0.30
N HIS A 114 -3.66 -8.56 -0.17
CA HIS A 114 -3.75 -9.87 0.44
C HIS A 114 -2.61 -10.74 -0.07
N VAL A 115 -1.91 -11.42 0.82
CA VAL A 115 -0.81 -12.35 0.49
C VAL A 115 -1.19 -13.79 0.79
N SER A 116 -0.47 -14.74 0.20
CA SER A 116 -0.73 -16.20 0.33
C SER A 116 -0.71 -16.72 1.76
N SER A 117 0.00 -16.03 2.67
CA SER A 117 -0.01 -16.30 4.11
C SER A 117 -1.36 -16.03 4.80
N GLY A 118 -2.36 -15.52 4.07
CA GLY A 118 -3.68 -15.14 4.60
C GLY A 118 -3.74 -13.76 5.26
N ARG A 119 -2.67 -12.96 5.17
CA ARG A 119 -2.57 -11.63 5.77
C ARG A 119 -2.98 -10.55 4.76
N ASP A 120 -3.55 -9.46 5.27
CA ASP A 120 -3.74 -8.23 4.50
C ASP A 120 -2.67 -7.21 4.91
N ILE A 121 -2.01 -6.60 3.93
CA ILE A 121 -0.97 -5.59 4.10
C ILE A 121 -1.52 -4.26 3.62
N ASP A 122 -1.63 -3.28 4.52
CA ASP A 122 -1.90 -1.88 4.16
C ASP A 122 -0.60 -1.24 3.67
N VAL A 123 -0.28 -1.43 2.40
CA VAL A 123 0.97 -0.99 1.78
C VAL A 123 1.13 0.54 1.80
N ILE A 124 0.03 1.30 1.78
CA ILE A 124 0.05 2.76 1.87
C ILE A 124 0.47 3.17 3.28
N ALA A 125 -0.19 2.62 4.30
CA ALA A 125 0.16 2.94 5.69
C ALA A 125 1.58 2.49 6.05
N GLN A 126 2.02 1.33 5.54
CA GLN A 126 3.37 0.82 5.76
C GLN A 126 4.43 1.72 5.10
N ALA A 127 4.23 2.13 3.84
CA ALA A 127 5.16 3.02 3.13
C ALA A 127 5.30 4.38 3.83
N ALA A 128 4.18 4.98 4.26
CA ALA A 128 4.18 6.26 4.96
C ALA A 128 4.80 6.17 6.38
N SER A 129 4.62 5.05 7.08
CA SER A 129 5.12 4.89 8.45
C SER A 129 6.58 4.46 8.54
N HIS A 130 7.11 3.85 7.47
CA HIS A 130 8.46 3.30 7.43
C HIS A 130 9.18 3.71 6.13
N PRO A 131 9.43 5.02 5.94
CA PRO A 131 10.16 5.50 4.77
C PRO A 131 11.52 4.80 4.67
N GLY A 132 11.85 4.29 3.47
CA GLY A 132 13.09 3.56 3.22
C GLY A 132 13.08 2.08 3.64
N SER A 133 11.91 1.44 3.75
CA SER A 133 11.79 0.01 4.07
C SER A 133 10.92 -0.82 3.11
N LEU A 134 10.58 -0.29 1.93
CA LEU A 134 9.77 -0.94 0.91
C LEU A 134 10.32 -2.32 0.52
N ALA A 135 11.64 -2.45 0.36
CA ALA A 135 12.26 -3.74 0.05
C ALA A 135 12.10 -4.77 1.20
N ALA A 136 12.13 -4.30 2.46
CA ALA A 136 11.90 -5.16 3.62
C ALA A 136 10.42 -5.58 3.71
N ILE A 137 9.49 -4.68 3.41
CA ILE A 137 8.05 -4.99 3.38
C ILE A 137 7.75 -6.04 2.29
N TYR A 138 8.33 -5.88 1.09
CA TYR A 138 8.23 -6.87 0.02
C TYR A 138 8.79 -8.24 0.44
N THR A 139 9.95 -8.26 1.09
CA THR A 139 10.57 -9.51 1.58
C THR A 139 9.65 -10.22 2.58
N ASN A 140 9.02 -9.49 3.51
CA ASN A 140 8.06 -10.06 4.47
C ASN A 140 6.79 -10.60 3.79
N ALA A 141 6.33 -9.94 2.72
CA ALA A 141 5.18 -10.38 1.93
C ALA A 141 5.46 -11.68 1.14
N SER A 142 6.73 -11.97 0.86
CA SER A 142 7.15 -13.11 0.03
C SER A 142 7.38 -14.41 0.82
N ILE A 143 7.26 -14.37 2.15
CA ILE A 143 7.55 -15.49 3.07
C ILE A 143 6.26 -16.19 3.51
#